data_AF-D5U1G1-F1
#
_entry.id   AF-D5U1G1-F1
#
_cell.length_a   1.000
_cell.length_b   1.000
_cell.length_c   1.000
_cell.angle_alpha   90.00
_cell.angle_beta   90.00
_cell.angle_gamma   90.00
#
_symmetry.space_group_name_H-M   'P 1'
#
loop_
_entity.id
_entity.type
_entity.pdbx_description
1 polymer ?
#
loop_
_entity_poly.entity_id
_entity_poly.type
_entity_poly.pdbx_seq_one_letter_code
_entity_poly.pdbx_strand_id
1 'polypeptide(L)'
;MPGLLNEDRLTQALSRIIQILNNEYGKVAYTLIKKGVKNITIIIKLEKNISDIRTVKIKVSGDGSKIRVYTGATSLDLRLKRLLMELMKGD
;
A
#
# COMPACT_ATOMS: atom_id res chain seq x y z
N MET A 1 -24.52 -7.22 -0.63
CA MET A 1 -23.82 -6.01 -1.08
C MET A 1 -22.33 -6.30 -1.03
N PRO A 2 -21.56 -6.23 -2.14
CA PRO A 2 -20.12 -6.46 -2.08
C PRO A 2 -19.50 -5.36 -1.23
N GLY A 3 -18.86 -5.77 -0.14
CA GLY A 3 -18.49 -4.92 0.98
C GLY A 3 -17.62 -3.75 0.55
N LEU A 4 -17.99 -2.56 1.03
CA LEU A 4 -17.04 -1.46 1.13
C LEU A 4 -15.78 -2.01 1.77
N LEU A 5 -14.63 -1.76 1.13
CA LEU A 5 -13.34 -1.98 1.76
C LEU A 5 -13.39 -1.43 3.19
N ASN A 6 -13.29 -2.30 4.19
CA ASN A 6 -13.44 -1.89 5.58
C ASN A 6 -12.27 -0.94 5.90
N GLU A 7 -12.56 0.33 6.19
CA GLU A 7 -11.54 1.39 6.33
C GLU A 7 -10.52 1.04 7.43
N ASP A 8 -10.96 0.32 8.46
CA ASP A 8 -10.10 -0.24 9.51
C ASP A 8 -9.07 -1.24 8.96
N ARG A 9 -9.49 -2.18 8.11
CA ARG A 9 -8.58 -3.17 7.51
C ARG A 9 -7.54 -2.49 6.61
N LEU A 10 -7.96 -1.46 5.86
CA LEU A 10 -7.03 -0.68 5.03
C LEU A 10 -6.02 0.08 5.88
N THR A 11 -6.47 0.69 6.97
CA THR A 11 -5.62 1.46 7.89
C THR A 11 -4.59 0.57 8.58
N GLN A 12 -5.00 -0.63 9.03
CA GLN A 12 -4.08 -1.62 9.57
C GLN A 12 -3.05 -2.10 8.53
N ALA A 13 -3.50 -2.38 7.31
CA ALA A 13 -2.61 -2.80 6.23
C ALA A 13 -1.60 -1.70 5.87
N LEU A 14 -2.05 -0.45 5.79
CA LEU A 14 -1.20 0.73 5.61
C LEU A 14 -0.15 0.87 6.72
N SER A 15 -0.56 0.72 7.98
CA SER A 15 0.34 0.85 9.13
C SER A 15 1.48 -0.18 9.07
N ARG A 16 1.15 -1.45 8.75
CA ARG A 16 2.16 -2.52 8.55
C ARG A 16 3.10 -2.21 7.39
N ILE A 17 2.58 -1.71 6.27
CA ILE A 17 3.41 -1.34 5.11
C ILE A 17 4.37 -0.20 5.47
N ILE A 18 3.88 0.82 6.16
CA ILE A 18 4.71 1.94 6.61
C ILE A 18 5.82 1.45 7.54
N GLN A 19 5.54 0.51 8.46
CA GLN A 19 6.57 -0.09 9.32
C GLN A 19 7.66 -0.82 8.51
N ILE A 20 7.27 -1.64 7.54
CA ILE A 20 8.22 -2.36 6.66
C ILE A 20 9.07 -1.35 5.88
N LEU A 21 8.44 -0.34 5.29
CA LEU A 21 9.15 0.69 4.53
C LEU A 21 10.14 1.46 5.41
N ASN A 22 9.72 1.85 6.62
CA ASN A 22 10.59 2.52 7.60
C ASN A 22 11.80 1.67 7.99
N ASN A 23 11.61 0.38 8.21
CA ASN A 23 12.67 -0.53 8.65
C ASN A 23 13.66 -0.88 7.53
N GLU A 24 13.18 -1.05 6.30
CA GLU A 24 14.01 -1.59 5.21
C GLU A 24 14.51 -0.52 4.22
N TYR A 25 13.73 0.52 3.98
CA TYR A 25 13.99 1.51 2.92
C TYR A 25 14.17 2.93 3.44
N GLY A 26 14.01 3.13 4.76
CA GLY A 26 14.13 4.42 5.42
C GLY A 26 12.79 5.10 5.67
N LYS A 27 12.86 6.25 6.34
CA LYS A 27 11.68 6.90 6.91
C LYS A 27 10.69 7.38 5.85
N VAL A 28 9.40 7.14 6.06
CA VAL A 28 8.31 7.69 5.24
C VAL A 28 8.20 9.19 5.48
N ALA A 29 8.29 9.98 4.41
CA ALA A 29 8.14 11.43 4.42
C ALA A 29 6.68 11.84 4.56
N TYR A 30 5.81 11.30 3.70
CA TYR A 30 4.37 11.51 3.80
C TYR A 30 3.59 10.38 3.12
N THR A 31 2.33 10.23 3.53
CA THR A 31 1.35 9.32 2.91
C THR A 31 0.15 10.12 2.43
N LEU A 32 -0.27 9.91 1.18
CA LEU A 32 -1.43 10.53 0.57
C LEU A 32 -2.44 9.44 0.17
N ILE A 33 -3.66 9.53 0.68
CA ILE A 33 -4.74 8.61 0.36
C ILE A 33 -5.78 9.37 -0.46
N LYS A 34 -6.04 8.90 -1.67
CA LYS A 34 -7.07 9.42 -2.58
C LYS A 34 -8.16 8.37 -2.75
N LYS A 35 -9.32 8.61 -2.14
CA LYS A 35 -10.52 7.78 -2.31
C LYS A 35 -11.29 8.26 -3.54
N GLY A 36 -11.38 7.41 -4.55
CA GLY A 36 -12.27 7.58 -5.69
C GLY A 36 -13.52 6.70 -5.54
N VAL A 37 -14.50 6.91 -6.42
CA VAL A 37 -15.81 6.22 -6.36
C VAL A 37 -15.68 4.69 -6.40
N LYS A 38 -14.71 4.16 -7.15
CA LYS A 38 -14.51 2.72 -7.33
C LYS A 38 -13.10 2.24 -6.98
N ASN A 39 -12.24 3.10 -6.46
CA ASN A 39 -10.84 2.77 -6.23
C ASN A 39 -10.21 3.69 -5.18
N ILE A 40 -9.28 3.15 -4.42
CA ILE A 40 -8.46 3.87 -3.46
C ILE A 40 -7.03 3.89 -3.99
N THR A 41 -6.45 5.08 -4.12
CA THR A 41 -5.04 5.25 -4.49
C THR A 41 -4.28 5.77 -3.29
N ILE A 42 -3.23 5.08 -2.91
CA ILE A 42 -2.32 5.43 -1.82
C ILE A 42 -0.97 5.76 -2.45
N ILE A 43 -0.36 6.85 -2.03
CA ILE A 43 0.97 7.27 -2.44
C ILE A 43 1.79 7.50 -1.17
N ILE A 44 2.88 6.77 -1.01
CA ILE A 44 3.80 6.86 0.12
C ILE A 44 5.13 7.37 -0.43
N LYS A 45 5.62 8.50 0.06
CA LYS A 45 6.92 9.07 -0.31
C LYS A 45 7.93 8.78 0.80
N LEU A 46 9.16 8.40 0.45
CA LEU A 46 10.24 8.12 1.40
C LEU A 46 11.20 9.35 1.51
N GLU A 47 11.81 9.56 2.69
CA GLU A 47 12.73 10.67 2.97
C GLU A 47 14.16 10.41 2.46
N LYS A 48 14.65 9.16 2.52
CA LYS A 48 16.03 8.80 2.13
C LYS A 48 16.04 7.58 1.21
N ASN A 49 16.61 7.75 0.02
CA ASN A 49 16.76 6.72 -1.00
C ASN A 49 17.91 5.78 -0.65
N ILE A 50 17.65 4.66 0.04
CA ILE A 50 18.65 3.59 0.20
C ILE A 50 18.70 2.71 -1.06
N SER A 51 17.66 2.72 -1.90
CA SER A 51 17.53 1.79 -3.05
C SER A 51 16.87 2.40 -4.30
N ASP A 52 17.07 3.70 -4.54
CA ASP A 52 16.41 4.49 -5.61
C ASP A 52 14.87 4.59 -5.57
N ILE A 53 14.22 3.83 -4.69
CA ILE A 53 12.76 3.85 -4.47
C ILE A 53 12.36 5.13 -3.73
N ARG A 54 11.90 6.13 -4.48
CA ARG A 54 11.44 7.41 -3.92
C ARG A 54 9.97 7.38 -3.49
N THR A 55 9.17 6.54 -4.12
CA THR A 55 7.71 6.58 -4.00
C THR A 55 7.11 5.20 -4.21
N VAL A 56 6.24 4.81 -3.28
CA VAL A 56 5.43 3.60 -3.33
C VAL A 56 3.99 4.02 -3.62
N LYS A 57 3.46 3.56 -4.76
CA LYS A 57 2.08 3.82 -5.17
C LYS A 57 1.29 2.53 -5.13
N ILE A 58 0.21 2.53 -4.37
CA ILE A 58 -0.69 1.38 -4.23
C ILE A 58 -2.05 1.80 -4.78
N LYS A 59 -2.66 0.98 -5.63
CA LYS A 59 -4.02 1.15 -6.12
C LYS A 59 -4.83 -0.07 -5.71
N VAL A 60 -5.92 0.17 -4.99
CA VAL A 60 -6.85 -0.84 -4.53
C VAL A 60 -8.20 -0.55 -5.16
N SER A 61 -8.89 -1.56 -5.67
CA SER A 61 -10.28 -1.44 -6.11
C SER A 61 -11.20 -1.24 -4.89
N GLY A 62 -12.32 -0.54 -5.03
CA GLY A 62 -13.20 -0.20 -3.90
C GLY A 62 -13.82 -1.42 -3.20
N ASP A 63 -13.86 -2.56 -3.89
CA ASP A 63 -14.27 -3.89 -3.44
C ASP A 63 -13.08 -4.77 -2.99
N GLY A 64 -11.84 -4.25 -3.01
CA GLY A 64 -10.63 -4.97 -2.60
C GLY A 64 -10.18 -6.09 -3.53
N SER A 65 -10.94 -6.40 -4.58
CA SER A 65 -10.67 -7.53 -5.48
C SER A 65 -9.37 -7.39 -6.29
N LYS A 66 -8.93 -6.14 -6.52
CA LYS A 66 -7.73 -5.83 -7.32
C LYS A 66 -6.81 -4.90 -6.55
N ILE A 67 -5.57 -5.34 -6.37
CA ILE A 67 -4.49 -4.57 -5.76
C ILE A 67 -3.33 -4.48 -6.76
N ARG A 68 -2.83 -3.28 -7.00
CA ARG A 68 -1.65 -2.99 -7.82
C ARG A 68 -0.67 -2.15 -7.00
N VAL A 69 0.60 -2.52 -7.04
CA VAL A 69 1.69 -1.82 -6.33
C VAL A 69 2.73 -1.40 -7.36
N TYR A 70 3.26 -0.20 -7.19
CA TYR A 70 4.29 0.39 -8.04
C TYR A 70 5.31 1.11 -7.15
N THR A 71 6.48 0.52 -7.00
CA THR A 71 7.62 1.05 -6.22
C THR A 71 8.83 1.33 -7.10
N GLY A 72 8.84 0.83 -8.34
CA GLY A 72 10.01 0.85 -9.21
C GLY A 72 10.93 -0.35 -9.00
N ALA A 73 10.69 -1.18 -7.98
CA ALA A 73 11.38 -2.44 -7.75
C ALA A 73 10.39 -3.62 -7.78
N THR A 74 10.47 -4.45 -8.82
CA THR A 74 9.55 -5.58 -9.06
C THR A 74 9.46 -6.54 -7.86
N SER A 75 10.57 -6.78 -7.17
CA SER A 75 10.62 -7.64 -5.98
C SER A 75 9.81 -7.05 -4.81
N LEU A 76 9.92 -5.74 -4.57
CA LEU A 76 9.16 -5.04 -3.55
C LEU A 76 7.67 -4.95 -3.93
N ASP A 77 7.36 -4.72 -5.21
CA ASP A 77 6.00 -4.69 -5.73
C ASP A 77 5.27 -6.01 -5.44
N LEU A 78 5.93 -7.14 -5.73
CA LEU A 78 5.37 -8.47 -5.48
C LEU A 78 5.18 -8.74 -3.99
N ARG A 79 6.16 -8.37 -3.15
CA ARG A 79 6.12 -8.58 -1.70
C ARG A 79 5.02 -7.76 -1.03
N LEU A 80 4.93 -6.48 -1.33
CA LEU A 80 3.87 -5.59 -0.82
C LEU A 80 2.49 -6.02 -1.34
N LYS A 81 2.38 -6.45 -2.60
CA LYS A 81 1.13 -6.96 -3.15
C LYS A 81 0.65 -8.21 -2.40
N ARG A 82 1.54 -9.18 -2.14
CA ARG A 82 1.21 -10.40 -1.38
C ARG A 82 0.73 -10.06 0.03
N LEU A 83 1.47 -9.22 0.74
CA LEU A 83 1.10 -8.76 2.08
C LEU A 83 -0.27 -8.06 2.09
N LEU A 84 -0.53 -7.16 1.14
CA LEU A 84 -1.83 -6.49 1.02
C LEU A 84 -2.96 -7.49 0.75
N MET A 85 -2.72 -8.48 -0.12
CA MET A 85 -3.73 -9.50 -0.41
C MET A 85 -4.04 -10.36 0.82
N GLU A 86 -3.03 -10.76 1.59
CA GLU A 86 -3.22 -11.53 2.83
C GLU A 86 -4.00 -10.73 3.88
N LEU A 87 -3.63 -9.46 4.09
CA LEU A 87 -4.28 -8.59 5.07
C LEU A 87 -5.72 -8.23 4.68
N MET A 88 -6.01 -8.11 3.38
CA MET A 88 -7.38 -7.82 2.91
C MET A 88 -8.27 -9.07 2.87
N LYS A 89 -7.69 -10.26 2.69
CA LYS A 89 -8.41 -11.54 2.70
C LYS A 89 -8.85 -12.01 4.09
N GLY A 90 -8.45 -11.31 5.16
CA GLY A 90 -8.59 -11.75 6.55
C GLY A 90 -9.84 -12.57 6.85
N ASP A 91 -9.57 -13.81 7.30
CA ASP A 91 -10.43 -14.91 7.80
C ASP A 91 -11.93 -14.84 7.46
#